data_AF-A0A925TR08-F1
#
_entry.id   AF-A0A925TR08-F1
#
_cell.length_a   1.000
_cell.length_b   1.000
_cell.length_c   1.000
_cell.angle_alpha   90.00
_cell.angle_beta   90.00
_cell.angle_gamma   90.00
#
_symmetry.space_group_name_H-M   'P 1'
#
loop_
_entity.id
_entity.type
_entity.pdbx_description
1 polymer ?
#
loop_
_entity_poly.entity_id
_entity_poly.type
_entity_poly.pdbx_seq_one_letter_code
_entity_poly.pdbx_strand_id
1 'polypeptide(L)'
;LGAHGIMTLNDFKSVIGDRLKGVKSIPVQLGERRAAILASSLIDAAQVVAMIILLMQGEYIYAAIIAVLIAVQLPMQKILIAAPREKAIWYNAFGTLLYVAVMMVSALGVRP
;
A
#
# COMPACT_ATOMS: atom_id res chain seq x y z
N LEU A 1 -4.84 5.47 -8.77
CA LEU A 1 -3.84 4.37 -8.73
C LEU A 1 -3.65 3.84 -7.30
N GLY A 2 -3.20 4.62 -6.32
CA GLY A 2 -3.11 4.17 -4.91
C GLY A 2 -4.46 3.77 -4.27
N ALA A 3 -5.54 4.51 -4.57
CA ALA A 3 -6.90 4.13 -4.16
C ALA A 3 -7.36 2.77 -4.71
N HIS A 4 -6.83 2.33 -5.87
CA HIS A 4 -7.14 1.03 -6.45
C HIS A 4 -6.42 -0.10 -5.70
N GLY A 5 -5.21 0.15 -5.17
CA GLY A 5 -4.50 -0.77 -4.28
C GLY A 5 -5.20 -0.98 -2.92
N ILE A 6 -5.75 0.09 -2.34
CA ILE A 6 -6.58 0.02 -1.12
C ILE A 6 -7.87 -0.77 -1.39
N MET A 7 -8.48 -0.59 -2.56
CA MET A 7 -9.67 -1.35 -2.99
C MET A 7 -9.36 -2.85 -3.12
N THR A 8 -8.23 -3.23 -3.72
CA THR A 8 -7.78 -4.65 -3.79
C THR A 8 -7.47 -5.24 -2.41
N LEU A 9 -6.93 -4.44 -1.49
CA LEU A 9 -6.70 -4.85 -0.09
C LEU A 9 -8.01 -4.98 0.70
N ASN A 10 -9.04 -4.21 0.34
CA ASN A 10 -10.40 -4.39 0.85
C ASN A 10 -11.05 -5.65 0.30
N ASP A 11 -10.83 -6.01 -0.97
CA ASP A 11 -11.29 -7.30 -1.52
C ASP A 11 -10.66 -8.49 -0.78
N PHE A 12 -9.44 -8.37 -0.28
CA PHE A 12 -8.83 -9.37 0.62
C PHE A 12 -9.59 -9.54 1.94
N LYS A 13 -10.21 -8.49 2.47
CA LYS A 13 -11.09 -8.55 3.66
C LYS A 13 -12.35 -9.37 3.37
N SER A 14 -12.83 -9.34 2.12
CA SER A 14 -13.98 -10.08 1.62
C SER A 14 -13.66 -11.53 1.25
N VAL A 15 -12.41 -11.85 0.88
CA VAL A 15 -11.98 -13.19 0.40
C VAL A 15 -12.29 -14.33 1.38
N ILE A 16 -12.30 -14.08 2.69
CA ILE A 16 -12.66 -15.11 3.68
C ILE A 16 -14.16 -15.47 3.58
N GLY A 17 -15.03 -14.49 3.31
CA GLY A 17 -16.46 -14.71 3.06
C GLY A 17 -16.76 -15.17 1.63
N ASP A 18 -15.99 -14.70 0.65
CA ASP A 18 -16.14 -15.05 -0.77
C ASP A 18 -15.62 -16.45 -1.09
N ARG A 19 -14.64 -16.97 -0.35
CA ARG A 19 -14.18 -18.37 -0.46
C ARG A 19 -15.22 -19.37 0.07
N LEU A 20 -16.07 -18.94 1.00
CA LEU A 20 -17.26 -19.69 1.44
C LEU A 20 -18.45 -19.54 0.47
N LYS A 21 -18.47 -18.48 -0.36
CA LYS A 21 -19.57 -18.15 -1.28
C LYS A 21 -19.27 -18.33 -2.79
N GLY A 22 -18.06 -18.72 -3.17
CA GLY A 22 -17.69 -19.03 -4.56
C GLY A 22 -17.44 -17.82 -5.47
N VAL A 23 -17.02 -16.66 -4.95
CA VAL A 23 -16.78 -15.45 -5.76
C VAL A 23 -15.31 -15.35 -6.20
N LYS A 24 -15.08 -15.03 -7.49
CA LYS A 24 -13.76 -15.02 -8.17
C LYS A 24 -12.91 -13.79 -7.83
N SER A 25 -12.35 -13.70 -6.63
CA SER A 25 -11.44 -12.62 -6.27
C SER A 25 -10.03 -12.82 -6.88
N ILE A 26 -9.33 -11.74 -7.25
CA ILE A 26 -7.94 -11.74 -7.78
C ILE A 26 -6.96 -12.66 -7.00
N PRO A 27 -6.96 -12.74 -5.66
CA PRO A 27 -6.08 -13.66 -4.93
C PRO A 27 -6.37 -15.15 -5.16
N VAL A 28 -7.59 -15.50 -5.59
CA VAL A 28 -7.97 -16.88 -5.95
C VAL A 28 -7.39 -17.25 -7.34
N GLN A 29 -7.22 -16.29 -8.24
CA GLN A 29 -6.70 -16.53 -9.60
C GLN A 29 -5.17 -16.42 -9.68
N LEU A 30 -4.53 -15.54 -8.90
CA LEU A 30 -3.08 -15.28 -8.95
C LEU A 30 -2.27 -15.98 -7.85
N GLY A 31 -2.92 -16.46 -6.79
CA GLY A 31 -2.27 -16.99 -5.60
C GLY A 31 -1.94 -15.90 -4.58
N GLU A 32 -2.18 -16.20 -3.29
CA GLU A 32 -2.13 -15.25 -2.16
C GLU A 32 -0.82 -14.45 -2.11
N ARG A 33 0.32 -15.09 -2.42
CA ARG A 33 1.64 -14.45 -2.43
C ARG A 33 1.83 -13.45 -3.58
N ARG A 34 1.39 -13.78 -4.80
CA ARG A 34 1.52 -12.88 -5.96
C ARG A 34 0.58 -11.68 -5.83
N ALA A 35 -0.61 -11.90 -5.28
CA ALA A 35 -1.56 -10.82 -4.99
C ALA A 35 -1.02 -9.85 -3.93
N ALA A 36 -0.35 -10.36 -2.87
CA ALA A 36 0.31 -9.51 -1.89
C ALA A 36 1.46 -8.68 -2.50
N ILE A 37 2.27 -9.29 -3.37
CA ILE A 37 3.36 -8.58 -4.07
C ILE A 37 2.79 -7.47 -4.98
N LEU A 38 1.74 -7.76 -5.76
CA LEU A 38 1.09 -6.78 -6.63
C LEU A 38 0.44 -5.63 -5.85
N ALA A 39 -0.20 -5.94 -4.72
CA ALA A 39 -0.79 -4.91 -3.87
C ALA A 39 0.28 -4.00 -3.26
N SER A 40 1.36 -4.58 -2.71
CA SER A 40 2.48 -3.82 -2.17
C SER A 40 3.17 -2.97 -3.23
N SER A 41 3.44 -3.52 -4.43
CA SER A 41 4.12 -2.77 -5.49
C SER A 41 3.29 -1.59 -6.01
N LEU A 42 1.97 -1.73 -6.09
CA LEU A 42 1.07 -0.63 -6.46
C LEU A 42 1.07 0.51 -5.43
N ILE A 43 1.18 0.17 -4.14
CA ILE A 43 1.26 1.15 -3.05
C ILE A 43 2.60 1.90 -3.11
N ASP A 44 3.71 1.16 -3.21
CA ASP A 44 5.04 1.75 -3.29
C ASP A 44 5.17 2.65 -4.51
N ALA A 45 4.71 2.19 -5.68
CA ALA A 45 4.74 2.99 -6.91
C ALA A 45 4.01 4.33 -6.74
N ALA A 46 2.84 4.34 -6.08
CA ALA A 46 2.10 5.57 -5.84
C ALA A 46 2.86 6.53 -4.89
N GLN A 47 3.50 5.99 -3.84
CA GLN A 47 4.28 6.80 -2.89
C GLN A 47 5.55 7.36 -3.51
N VAL A 48 6.25 6.56 -4.34
CA VAL A 48 7.44 6.99 -5.08
C VAL A 48 7.11 8.11 -6.06
N VAL A 49 5.99 8.02 -6.78
CA VAL A 49 5.54 9.11 -7.67
C VAL A 49 5.30 10.39 -6.87
N ALA A 50 4.64 10.32 -5.71
CA ALA A 50 4.42 11.48 -4.85
C ALA A 50 5.74 12.10 -4.37
N MET A 51 6.70 11.26 -3.96
CA MET A 51 8.05 11.68 -3.57
C MET A 51 8.79 12.39 -4.70
N ILE A 52 8.73 11.88 -5.93
CA ILE A 52 9.37 12.50 -7.11
C ILE A 52 8.76 13.88 -7.39
N ILE A 53 7.44 14.02 -7.30
CA ILE A 53 6.77 15.32 -7.51
C ILE A 53 7.29 16.36 -6.50
N LEU A 54 7.40 16.01 -5.22
CA LEU A 54 7.93 16.93 -4.20
C LEU A 54 9.41 17.28 -4.42
N LEU A 55 10.22 16.31 -4.85
CA LEU A 55 11.62 16.58 -5.22
C LEU A 55 11.70 17.57 -6.38
N MET A 56 10.83 17.44 -7.38
CA MET A 56 10.76 18.38 -8.51
C MET A 56 10.29 19.78 -8.09
N GLN A 57 9.52 19.89 -7.02
CA GLN A 57 9.08 21.18 -6.45
C GLN A 57 10.11 21.80 -5.49
N GLY A 58 11.21 21.12 -5.18
CA GLY A 58 12.25 21.61 -4.25
C GLY A 58 11.94 21.37 -2.77
N GLU A 59 10.89 20.61 -2.47
CA GLU A 59 10.41 20.33 -1.12
C GLU A 59 11.13 19.11 -0.50
N TYR A 60 12.45 19.24 -0.35
CA TYR A 60 13.35 18.15 0.06
C TYR A 60 13.03 17.57 1.45
N ILE A 61 12.53 18.39 2.38
CA ILE A 61 12.16 17.95 3.74
C ILE A 61 10.98 16.97 3.66
N TYR A 62 9.93 17.32 2.91
CA TYR A 62 8.76 16.47 2.74
C TYR A 62 9.10 15.20 1.96
N ALA A 63 9.95 15.29 0.93
CA ALA A 63 10.45 14.13 0.21
C ALA A 63 11.25 13.18 1.14
N ALA A 64 12.09 13.71 2.03
CA ALA A 64 12.83 12.91 3.00
C ALA A 64 11.89 12.20 3.99
N ILE A 65 10.83 12.87 4.46
CA ILE A 65 9.81 12.25 5.32
C ILE A 65 9.13 11.07 4.60
N ILE A 66 8.74 11.25 3.33
CA ILE A 66 8.14 10.17 2.54
C ILE A 66 9.12 9.02 2.36
N ALA A 67 10.40 9.29 2.09
CA ALA A 67 11.42 8.26 1.97
C ALA A 67 11.55 7.42 3.26
N VAL A 68 11.52 8.07 4.43
CA VAL A 68 11.53 7.39 5.74
C VAL A 68 10.27 6.55 5.93
N LEU A 69 9.10 7.07 5.57
CA LEU A 69 7.83 6.33 5.67
C LEU A 69 7.83 5.08 4.77
N ILE A 70 8.32 5.19 3.54
CA ILE A 70 8.49 4.05 2.62
C ILE A 70 9.49 3.04 3.23
N ALA A 71 10.61 3.50 3.77
CA ALA A 71 11.61 2.62 4.38
C ALA A 71 11.07 1.82 5.58
N VAL A 72 10.21 2.43 6.40
CA VAL A 72 9.49 1.76 7.50
C VAL A 72 8.44 0.77 6.98
N GLN A 73 7.87 1.02 5.81
CA GLN A 73 6.83 0.19 5.20
C GLN A 73 7.39 -1.09 4.55
N LEU A 74 8.60 -1.05 4.00
CA LEU A 74 9.27 -2.22 3.39
C LEU A 74 9.35 -3.47 4.29
N PRO A 75 9.77 -3.42 5.57
CA PRO A 75 9.77 -4.60 6.43
C PRO A 75 8.35 -5.15 6.69
N MET A 76 7.35 -4.28 6.78
CA MET A 76 5.94 -4.69 6.95
C MET A 76 5.44 -5.43 5.71
N GLN A 77 5.83 -5.00 4.51
CA GLN A 77 5.52 -5.70 3.27
C GLN A 77 6.22 -7.05 3.17
N LYS A 78 7.47 -7.17 3.63
CA LYS A 78 8.15 -8.47 3.71
C LYS A 78 7.41 -9.45 4.61
N ILE A 79 6.93 -8.99 5.76
CA ILE A 79 6.09 -9.79 6.68
C ILE A 79 4.77 -10.18 6.00
N LEU A 80 4.13 -9.25 5.28
CA LEU A 80 2.93 -9.55 4.50
C LEU A 80 3.18 -10.61 3.43
N ILE A 81 4.27 -10.50 2.66
CA ILE A 81 4.59 -11.45 1.58
C ILE A 81 4.92 -12.85 2.13
N ALA A 82 5.48 -12.94 3.34
CA ALA A 82 5.78 -14.20 4.01
C ALA A 82 4.52 -14.92 4.51
N ALA A 83 3.53 -14.18 5.04
CA ALA A 83 2.28 -14.73 5.56
C ALA A 83 1.05 -13.91 5.10
N PRO A 84 0.73 -13.92 3.79
CA PRO A 84 -0.25 -12.99 3.21
C PRO A 84 -1.65 -13.16 3.78
N ARG A 85 -2.04 -14.39 4.12
CA ARG A 85 -3.39 -14.67 4.62
C ARG A 85 -3.67 -14.11 6.01
N GLU A 86 -2.74 -14.31 6.94
CA GLU A 86 -2.90 -13.84 8.33
C GLU A 86 -2.53 -12.36 8.45
N LYS A 87 -1.55 -11.90 7.69
CA LYS A 87 -1.00 -10.54 7.81
C LYS A 87 -1.64 -9.54 6.87
N ALA A 88 -2.49 -9.94 5.91
CA ALA A 88 -3.23 -8.99 5.06
C ALA A 88 -4.09 -8.02 5.87
N ILE A 89 -4.84 -8.51 6.86
CA ILE A 89 -5.69 -7.66 7.70
C ILE A 89 -4.84 -6.71 8.55
N TRP A 90 -3.75 -7.23 9.13
CA TRP A 90 -2.82 -6.44 9.93
C TRP A 90 -2.12 -5.35 9.09
N TYR A 91 -1.60 -5.70 7.91
CA TYR A 91 -0.96 -4.75 7.01
C TYR A 91 -1.96 -3.75 6.44
N ASN A 92 -3.22 -4.12 6.18
CA ASN A 92 -4.23 -3.16 5.74
C ASN A 92 -4.46 -2.09 6.82
N ALA A 93 -4.59 -2.49 8.09
CA ALA A 93 -4.79 -1.55 9.19
C ALA A 93 -3.62 -0.57 9.37
N PHE A 94 -2.38 -1.06 9.36
CA PHE A 94 -1.21 -0.21 9.56
C PHE A 94 -0.71 0.48 8.28
N GLY A 95 -0.67 -0.25 7.16
CA GLY A 95 -0.21 0.24 5.86
C GLY A 95 -1.12 1.33 5.29
N THR A 96 -2.44 1.27 5.55
CA THR A 96 -3.35 2.36 5.17
C THR A 96 -3.04 3.64 5.96
N LEU A 97 -2.71 3.54 7.24
CA LEU A 97 -2.32 4.70 8.05
C LEU A 97 -1.03 5.34 7.53
N LEU A 98 -0.01 4.52 7.21
CA LEU A 98 1.25 5.00 6.62
C LEU A 98 1.02 5.66 5.25
N TYR A 99 0.16 5.07 4.41
CA TYR A 99 -0.20 5.65 3.12
C TYR A 99 -0.92 6.99 3.28
N VAL A 100 -1.89 7.09 4.19
CA VAL A 100 -2.60 8.35 4.48
C VAL A 100 -1.61 9.39 5.01
N ALA A 101 -0.65 9.02 5.86
CA ALA A 101 0.39 9.92 6.33
C ALA A 101 1.23 10.48 5.17
N VAL A 102 1.66 9.63 4.21
CA VAL A 102 2.37 10.09 3.00
C VAL A 102 1.53 11.07 2.19
N MET A 103 0.23 10.81 2.03
CA MET A 103 -0.66 11.71 1.30
C MET A 103 -0.85 13.04 2.02
N MET A 104 -0.94 13.05 3.36
CA MET A 104 -1.00 14.28 4.15
C MET A 104 0.28 15.10 4.05
N VAL A 105 1.45 14.45 4.14
CA VAL A 105 2.76 15.09 3.97
C VAL A 105 2.88 15.69 2.57
N SER A 106 2.42 14.97 1.55
CA SER A 106 2.40 15.46 0.17
C SER A 106 1.46 16.65 0.00
N ALA A 107 0.27 16.61 0.61
CA ALA A 107 -0.67 17.72 0.57
C ALA A 107 -0.16 18.98 1.30
N LEU A 108 0.70 18.83 2.31
CA LEU A 108 1.36 19.95 2.99
C LEU A 108 2.51 20.52 2.15
N GLY A 109 3.32 19.67 1.51
CA GLY A 109 4.42 20.12 0.66
C GLY A 109 3.98 20.74 -0.67
N VAL A 110 2.84 20.32 -1.22
CA VAL A 110 2.28 20.90 -2.46
C VAL A 110 1.57 22.24 -2.20
N ARG A 111 1.26 22.58 -0.94
CA ARG A 111 0.64 23.88 -0.62
C ARG A 111 1.64 25.01 -0.82
N PRO A 112 1.26 26.07 -1.57
CA PRO A 112 2.12 27.22 -1.86
C PRO A 112 2.38 28.09 -0.63
#